data_AF-A0A0S3QV22-F1
#
_entry.id   AF-A0A0S3QV22-F1
#
_cell.length_a   1.000
_cell.length_b   1.000
_cell.length_c   1.000
_cell.angle_alpha   90.00
_cell.angle_beta   90.00
_cell.angle_gamma   90.00
#
_symmetry.space_group_name_H-M   'P 1'
#
loop_
_entity.id
_entity.type
_entity.pdbx_description
1 polymer ?
#
loop_
_entity_poly.entity_id
_entity_poly.type
_entity_poly.pdbx_seq_one_letter_code
_entity_poly.pdbx_strand_id
1 'polypeptide(L)'
;MKKGFTLVELLIALSIIVIFLTFTLPKVFKSIEKSPDSDVQKLNTLLNKACKEAKETGIAQEITGIKGDKTLEFLDEKIRLSQEVSDVEVNKHLREGITYGFKIYPQCISDFVVLKLTNNKIITLEPLTLTASVQYEK
;
A
#
# COMPACT_ATOMS: atom_id res chain seq x y z
N MET A 1 -44.17 19.84 36.05
CA MET A 1 -44.69 19.58 34.68
C MET A 1 -43.51 19.36 33.76
N LYS A 2 -43.38 18.16 33.17
CA LYS A 2 -42.33 17.86 32.18
C LYS A 2 -42.74 18.53 30.86
N LYS A 3 -42.01 19.55 30.42
CA LYS A 3 -42.21 20.16 29.10
C LYS A 3 -41.78 19.14 28.05
N GLY A 4 -42.71 18.66 27.24
CA GLY A 4 -42.41 17.78 26.11
C GLY A 4 -41.75 18.56 24.98
N PHE A 5 -40.82 17.92 24.27
CA PHE A 5 -40.21 18.49 23.07
C PHE A 5 -41.28 18.72 22.00
N THR A 6 -41.26 19.89 21.38
CA THR A 6 -42.11 20.17 20.21
C THR A 6 -41.58 19.42 18.99
N LEU A 7 -42.46 19.14 18.01
CA LEU A 7 -42.09 18.45 16.76
C LEU A 7 -40.93 19.16 16.05
N VAL A 8 -40.93 20.49 16.07
CA VAL A 8 -39.89 21.31 15.45
C VAL A 8 -38.55 21.16 16.18
N GLU A 9 -38.55 21.17 17.51
CA GLU A 9 -37.33 20.95 18.28
C GLU A 9 -36.75 19.54 18.06
N LEU A 10 -37.62 18.54 17.91
CA LEU A 10 -37.18 17.17 17.59
C LEU A 10 -36.51 17.10 16.21
N LEU A 11 -37.09 17.77 15.20
CA LEU A 11 -36.52 17.82 13.84
C LEU A 11 -35.17 18.56 13.82
N ILE A 12 -35.04 19.64 14.57
CA ILE A 12 -33.79 20.38 14.72
C ILE A 12 -32.73 19.50 15.40
N ALA A 13 -33.08 18.81 16.49
CA ALA A 13 -32.18 17.91 17.19
C ALA A 13 -31.68 16.77 16.29
N LEU A 14 -32.58 16.14 15.52
CA LEU A 14 -32.21 15.09 14.56
C LEU A 14 -31.31 15.62 13.43
N SER A 15 -31.58 16.83 12.93
CA SER A 15 -30.77 17.46 11.89
C SER A 15 -29.33 17.69 12.38
N ILE A 16 -29.16 18.16 13.61
CA ILE A 16 -27.84 18.34 14.23
C ILE A 16 -27.11 17.00 14.34
N ILE A 17 -27.78 15.95 14.81
CA ILE A 17 -27.19 14.61 14.93
C ILE A 17 -26.71 14.08 13.57
N VAL A 18 -27.52 14.22 12.52
CA VAL A 18 -27.16 13.77 11.15
C VAL A 18 -25.94 14.53 10.62
N ILE A 19 -25.87 15.85 10.86
CA ILE A 19 -24.71 16.66 10.48
C ILE A 19 -23.45 16.16 11.22
N PHE A 20 -23.53 15.97 12.54
CA PHE A 20 -22.42 15.47 13.33
C PHE A 20 -21.94 14.08 12.89
N LEU A 21 -22.87 13.17 12.59
CA LEU A 21 -22.53 11.84 12.06
C LEU A 21 -21.81 11.95 10.72
N THR A 22 -22.30 12.78 9.80
CA THR A 22 -21.69 12.96 8.47
C THR A 22 -20.26 13.53 8.56
N PHE A 23 -19.98 14.40 9.54
CA PHE A 23 -18.63 14.93 9.77
C PHE A 23 -17.69 13.98 10.54
N THR A 24 -18.23 13.08 11.36
CA THR A 24 -17.42 12.18 12.21
C THR A 24 -17.15 10.82 11.58
N LEU A 25 -18.09 10.29 10.79
CA LEU A 25 -17.95 9.00 10.10
C LEU A 25 -16.68 8.89 9.24
N PRO A 26 -16.29 9.88 8.41
CA PRO A 26 -15.10 9.76 7.55
C PRO A 26 -13.80 9.55 8.34
N LYS A 27 -13.74 10.04 9.58
CA LYS A 27 -12.57 9.90 10.47
C LYS A 27 -12.50 8.52 11.11
N VAL A 28 -13.64 7.94 11.47
CA VAL A 28 -13.71 6.59 12.06
C VAL A 28 -13.40 5.52 11.01
N PHE A 29 -13.88 5.67 9.78
CA PHE A 29 -13.57 4.73 8.69
C PHE A 29 -12.09 4.77 8.26
N LYS A 30 -11.40 5.91 8.41
CA LYS A 30 -9.94 5.99 8.21
C LYS A 30 -9.13 5.27 9.30
N SER A 31 -9.69 5.10 10.51
CA SER A 31 -9.03 4.38 11.61
C SER A 31 -9.29 2.87 11.63
N ILE A 32 -10.12 2.34 10.73
CA ILE A 32 -10.17 0.89 10.44
C ILE A 32 -9.19 0.56 9.30
N GLU A 33 -8.09 1.30 9.20
CA GLU A 33 -6.87 0.76 8.59
C GLU A 33 -6.44 -0.41 9.48
N LYS A 34 -6.75 -1.62 9.02
CA LYS A 34 -6.10 -2.86 9.48
C LYS A 34 -4.64 -2.52 9.76
N SER A 35 -4.15 -2.88 10.95
CA SER A 35 -2.74 -2.76 11.33
C SER A 35 -1.85 -2.89 10.08
N PRO A 36 -1.08 -1.85 9.71
CA PRO A 36 -0.48 -1.77 8.39
C PRO A 36 0.34 -3.03 8.15
N ASP A 37 0.07 -3.71 7.05
CA ASP A 37 0.69 -5.00 6.76
C ASP A 37 2.21 -4.85 6.79
N SER A 38 2.90 -5.67 7.60
CA SER A 38 4.33 -5.49 7.86
C SER A 38 5.19 -5.59 6.59
N ASP A 39 4.76 -6.35 5.59
CA ASP A 39 5.49 -6.46 4.32
C ASP A 39 5.33 -5.18 3.49
N VAL A 40 4.14 -4.59 3.50
CA VAL A 40 3.86 -3.31 2.85
C VAL A 40 4.68 -2.20 3.49
N GLN A 41 4.77 -2.16 4.82
CA GLN A 41 5.60 -1.18 5.53
C GLN A 41 7.09 -1.30 5.19
N LYS A 42 7.63 -2.53 5.19
CA LYS A 42 9.02 -2.80 4.82
C LYS A 42 9.29 -2.40 3.37
N LEU A 43 8.39 -2.77 2.44
CA LEU A 43 8.53 -2.44 1.04
C LEU A 43 8.45 -0.92 0.81
N ASN A 44 7.50 -0.22 1.42
CA ASN A 44 7.42 1.24 1.34
C ASN A 44 8.70 1.92 1.89
N THR A 45 9.29 1.36 2.94
CA THR A 45 10.58 1.86 3.47
C THR A 45 11.69 1.68 2.43
N LEU A 46 11.77 0.51 1.79
CA LEU A 46 12.75 0.22 0.73
C LEU A 46 12.55 1.13 -0.49
N LEU A 47 11.31 1.32 -0.93
CA LEU A 47 10.95 2.18 -2.05
C LEU A 47 11.35 3.65 -1.81
N ASN A 48 11.11 4.16 -0.60
CA ASN A 48 11.51 5.51 -0.24
C ASN A 48 13.04 5.70 -0.30
N LYS A 49 13.80 4.69 0.14
CA LYS A 49 15.26 4.70 0.02
C LYS A 49 15.72 4.67 -1.43
N ALA A 50 15.14 3.78 -2.24
CA ALA A 50 15.44 3.71 -3.67
C ALA A 50 15.10 5.02 -4.42
N CYS A 51 13.99 5.67 -4.08
CA CYS A 51 13.63 6.99 -4.63
C CYS A 51 14.62 8.09 -4.20
N LYS A 52 15.07 8.07 -2.95
CA LYS A 52 16.10 9.01 -2.47
C LYS A 52 17.40 8.84 -3.26
N GLU A 53 17.88 7.61 -3.39
CA GLU A 53 19.08 7.29 -4.16
C GLU A 53 18.93 7.65 -5.64
N ALA A 54 17.77 7.35 -6.25
CA ALA A 54 17.49 7.69 -7.65
C ALA A 54 17.50 9.20 -7.89
N LYS A 55 17.01 10.00 -6.93
CA LYS A 55 17.07 11.46 -6.98
C LYS A 55 18.50 11.98 -6.86
N GLU A 56 19.27 11.43 -5.94
CA GLU A 56 20.64 11.88 -5.67
C GLU A 56 21.59 11.55 -6.84
N THR A 57 21.45 10.35 -7.40
CA THR A 57 22.29 9.89 -8.53
C THR A 57 21.79 10.38 -9.89
N GLY A 58 20.50 10.71 -10.01
CA GLY A 58 19.85 10.98 -11.29
C GLY A 58 19.67 9.73 -12.16
N ILE A 59 19.91 8.54 -11.61
CA ILE A 59 19.86 7.25 -12.32
C ILE A 59 18.75 6.38 -11.73
N ALA A 60 18.05 5.64 -12.59
CA ALA A 60 17.04 4.67 -12.14
C ALA A 60 17.69 3.57 -11.29
N GLN A 61 17.07 3.29 -10.15
CA GLN A 61 17.50 2.32 -9.17
C GLN A 61 16.72 1.03 -9.33
N GLU A 62 17.38 -0.13 -9.26
CA GLU A 62 16.75 -1.43 -9.46
C GLU A 62 16.61 -2.18 -8.16
N ILE A 63 15.39 -2.65 -7.88
CA ILE A 63 15.09 -3.57 -6.78
C ILE A 63 14.94 -4.96 -7.39
N THR A 64 15.62 -5.94 -6.81
CA THR A 64 15.64 -7.32 -7.33
C THR A 64 15.11 -8.31 -6.31
N GLY A 65 14.69 -9.47 -6.80
CA GLY A 65 14.24 -10.58 -5.97
C GLY A 65 14.30 -11.91 -6.70
N ILE A 66 14.04 -12.98 -5.95
CA ILE A 66 14.09 -14.37 -6.42
C ILE A 66 12.74 -15.02 -6.10
N LYS A 67 12.07 -15.57 -7.11
CA LYS A 67 10.87 -16.39 -6.93
C LYS A 67 11.21 -17.63 -6.11
N GLY A 68 10.35 -17.98 -5.17
CA GLY A 68 10.61 -19.03 -4.17
C GLY A 68 11.50 -18.56 -3.01
N ASP A 69 11.91 -17.30 -2.95
CA ASP A 69 12.52 -16.70 -1.77
C ASP A 69 11.63 -15.58 -1.19
N LYS A 70 11.93 -15.18 0.04
CA LYS A 70 11.26 -14.13 0.81
C LYS A 70 12.00 -12.80 0.74
N THR A 71 13.10 -12.71 -0.02
CA THR A 71 14.02 -11.58 0.05
C THR A 71 13.86 -10.68 -1.16
N LEU A 72 13.79 -9.37 -0.90
CA LEU A 72 13.99 -8.32 -1.91
C LEU A 72 15.26 -7.56 -1.57
N GLU A 73 16.04 -7.25 -2.59
CA GLU A 73 17.37 -6.66 -2.47
C GLU A 73 17.45 -5.33 -3.23
N PHE A 74 18.07 -4.34 -2.60
CA PHE A 74 18.37 -3.04 -3.18
C PHE A 74 19.73 -2.58 -2.64
N LEU A 75 20.74 -2.48 -3.52
CA LEU A 75 22.12 -2.21 -3.14
C LEU A 75 22.58 -3.19 -2.03
N ASP A 76 23.07 -2.69 -0.90
CA ASP A 76 23.50 -3.49 0.25
C ASP A 76 22.35 -3.80 1.23
N GLU A 77 21.13 -3.35 0.95
CA GLU A 77 19.96 -3.60 1.78
C GLU A 77 19.14 -4.79 1.32
N LYS A 78 18.67 -5.57 2.29
CA LYS A 78 17.75 -6.69 2.07
C LYS A 78 16.56 -6.57 3.00
N ILE A 79 15.37 -6.71 2.44
CA ILE A 79 14.14 -6.86 3.24
C ILE A 79 13.61 -8.27 3.12
N ARG A 80 13.05 -8.79 4.20
CA ARG A 80 12.42 -10.10 4.25
C ARG A 80 10.91 -9.97 4.37
N LEU A 81 10.20 -10.48 3.36
CA LEU A 81 8.75 -10.64 3.31
C LEU A 81 8.31 -11.78 4.23
N SER A 82 7.02 -11.80 4.60
CA SER A 82 6.45 -12.86 5.42
C SER A 82 6.44 -14.22 4.72
N GLN A 83 6.28 -14.22 3.39
CA GLN A 83 6.16 -15.41 2.56
C GLN A 83 6.99 -15.32 1.29
N GLU A 84 7.17 -16.47 0.65
CA GLU A 84 7.91 -16.59 -0.61
C GLU A 84 7.11 -15.98 -1.76
N VAL A 85 7.81 -15.38 -2.71
CA VAL A 85 7.21 -14.85 -3.92
C VAL A 85 6.98 -16.01 -4.89
N SER A 86 5.71 -16.33 -5.15
CA SER A 86 5.33 -17.38 -6.10
C SER A 86 5.39 -16.88 -7.54
N ASP A 87 4.94 -15.65 -7.77
CA ASP A 87 4.90 -15.08 -9.11
C ASP A 87 5.02 -13.56 -9.11
N VAL A 88 5.46 -13.00 -10.23
CA VAL A 88 5.71 -11.56 -10.38
C VAL A 88 5.26 -11.08 -11.75
N GLU A 89 4.49 -10.00 -11.75
CA GLU A 89 4.19 -9.20 -12.94
C GLU A 89 4.89 -7.85 -12.83
N VAL A 90 5.58 -7.44 -13.89
CA VAL A 90 6.17 -6.11 -14.01
C VAL A 90 5.66 -5.46 -15.28
N ASN A 91 5.12 -4.24 -15.19
CA ASN A 91 4.51 -3.52 -16.29
C ASN A 91 3.46 -4.35 -17.05
N LYS A 92 2.65 -5.12 -16.29
CA LYS A 92 1.59 -6.02 -16.80
C LYS A 92 2.10 -7.22 -17.60
N HIS A 93 3.39 -7.53 -17.52
CA HIS A 93 3.98 -8.73 -18.10
C HIS A 93 4.44 -9.66 -16.99
N LEU A 94 4.00 -10.91 -17.05
CA LEU A 94 4.54 -11.98 -16.22
C LEU A 94 6.04 -12.11 -16.48
N ARG A 95 6.83 -12.11 -15.41
CA ARG A 95 8.28 -12.31 -15.52
C ARG A 95 8.57 -13.79 -15.58
N GLU A 96 9.04 -14.27 -16.72
CA GLU A 96 9.56 -15.64 -16.83
C GLU A 96 10.91 -15.76 -16.10
N GLY A 97 11.21 -16.96 -15.59
CA GLY A 97 12.43 -17.23 -14.83
C GLY A 97 12.30 -17.05 -13.31
N ILE A 98 13.42 -17.28 -12.62
CA ILE A 98 13.49 -17.30 -11.15
C ILE A 98 13.81 -15.91 -10.60
N THR A 99 14.69 -15.15 -11.25
CA THR A 99 15.07 -13.80 -10.84
C THR A 99 14.17 -12.76 -11.49
N TYR A 100 13.81 -11.71 -10.74
CA TYR A 100 13.06 -10.58 -11.27
C TYR A 100 13.61 -9.27 -10.73
N GLY A 101 13.39 -8.19 -11.48
CA GLY A 101 13.79 -6.83 -11.12
C GLY A 101 12.77 -5.81 -11.61
N PHE A 102 12.68 -4.69 -10.89
CA PHE A 102 11.86 -3.54 -11.25
C PHE A 102 12.53 -2.24 -10.84
N LYS A 103 12.21 -1.15 -11.54
CA LYS A 103 12.94 0.11 -11.43
C LYS A 103 12.15 1.18 -10.71
N ILE A 104 12.89 1.99 -9.96
CA ILE A 104 12.47 3.25 -9.35
C ILE A 104 13.24 4.37 -10.04
N TYR A 105 12.53 5.32 -10.62
CA TYR A 105 13.10 6.40 -11.43
C TYR A 105 13.34 7.67 -10.59
N PRO A 106 14.22 8.60 -11.02
CA PRO A 106 14.54 9.82 -10.28
C PRO A 106 13.34 10.73 -9.97
N GLN A 107 12.24 10.59 -10.72
CA GLN A 107 10.98 11.31 -10.48
C GLN A 107 10.17 10.70 -9.33
N CYS A 108 10.70 9.68 -8.65
CA CYS A 108 10.01 8.87 -7.65
C CYS A 108 8.72 8.25 -8.18
N ILE A 109 8.81 7.78 -9.42
CA ILE A 109 7.86 6.87 -10.03
C ILE A 109 8.51 5.50 -10.15
N SER A 110 7.73 4.43 -10.26
CA SER A 110 8.23 3.08 -10.44
C SER A 110 7.63 2.38 -11.65
N ASP A 111 8.21 1.24 -12.03
CA ASP A 111 7.46 0.24 -12.78
C ASP A 111 6.19 -0.18 -12.00
N PHE A 112 5.16 -0.61 -12.72
CA PHE A 112 4.00 -1.28 -12.10
C PHE A 112 4.41 -2.69 -11.71
N VAL A 113 4.20 -3.09 -10.45
CA VAL A 113 4.63 -4.42 -9.98
C VAL A 113 3.51 -5.10 -9.21
N VAL A 114 3.31 -6.38 -9.49
CA VAL A 114 2.44 -7.26 -8.70
C VAL A 114 3.26 -8.43 -8.22
N LEU A 115 3.44 -8.56 -6.92
CA LEU A 115 4.07 -9.71 -6.27
C LEU A 115 2.97 -10.61 -5.72
N LYS A 116 2.88 -11.84 -6.21
CA LYS A 116 2.02 -12.88 -5.65
C LYS A 116 2.86 -13.69 -4.68
N LEU A 117 2.37 -13.86 -3.46
CA LEU A 117 3.01 -14.65 -2.43
C LEU A 117 2.34 -16.03 -2.31
N THR A 118 3.05 -17.00 -1.75
CA THR A 118 2.55 -18.38 -1.59
C THR A 118 1.33 -18.54 -0.68
N ASN A 119 1.00 -17.54 0.15
CA ASN A 119 -0.19 -17.52 1.00
C ASN A 119 -1.38 -16.78 0.37
N ASN A 120 -1.45 -16.67 -0.96
CA ASN A 120 -2.49 -15.96 -1.72
C ASN A 120 -2.53 -14.45 -1.43
N LYS A 121 -1.50 -13.90 -0.79
CA LYS A 121 -1.34 -12.47 -0.59
C LYS A 121 -0.74 -11.86 -1.85
N ILE A 122 -1.34 -10.77 -2.30
CA ILE A 122 -0.90 -10.02 -3.47
C ILE A 122 -0.44 -8.64 -2.99
N ILE A 123 0.80 -8.27 -3.31
CA ILE A 123 1.34 -6.94 -3.05
C ILE A 123 1.45 -6.20 -4.38
N THR A 124 0.75 -5.08 -4.50
CA THR A 124 0.75 -4.23 -5.71
C THR A 124 1.50 -2.94 -5.45
N LEU A 125 2.47 -2.61 -6.30
CA LEU A 125 3.18 -1.34 -6.33
C LEU A 125 2.56 -0.42 -7.37
N GLU A 126 2.06 0.73 -6.92
CA GLU A 126 1.49 1.76 -7.77
C GLU A 126 2.57 2.74 -8.27
N PRO A 127 2.77 2.87 -9.61
CA PRO A 127 3.83 3.66 -10.22
C PRO A 127 3.93 5.11 -9.78
N LEU A 128 2.80 5.81 -9.74
CA LEU A 128 2.77 7.27 -9.60
C LEU A 128 2.85 7.73 -8.15
N THR A 129 2.37 6.90 -7.23
CA THR A 129 2.38 7.20 -5.80
C THR A 129 3.59 6.60 -5.09
N LEU A 130 4.30 5.66 -5.74
CA LEU A 130 5.41 4.91 -5.15
C LEU A 130 5.01 4.24 -3.83
N THR A 131 3.81 3.66 -3.82
CA THR A 131 3.25 2.99 -2.64
C THR A 131 2.88 1.56 -2.96
N ALA A 132 3.27 0.66 -2.06
CA ALA A 132 2.78 -0.70 -2.02
C ALA A 132 1.43 -0.77 -1.30
N SER A 133 0.56 -1.66 -1.78
CA SER A 133 -0.71 -2.01 -1.16
C SER A 133 -0.88 -3.53 -1.14
N VAL A 134 -1.75 -4.04 -0.27
CA VAL A 134 -1.99 -5.48 -0.12
C VAL A 134 -3.43 -5.83 -0.47
N GLN A 135 -3.58 -6.93 -1.20
CA GLN A 135 -4.84 -7.60 -1.49
C GLN A 135 -4.70 -9.11 -1.20
N TYR A 136 -5.81 -9.81 -1.07
CA TYR A 136 -5.83 -11.27 -0.88
C TYR A 136 -6.65 -11.87 -2.02
N GLU A 137 -6.07 -12.86 -2.70
CA GLU A 137 -6.80 -13.65 -3.69
C GLU A 137 -7.91 -14.43 -2.98
N LYS A 138 -9.13 -14.33 -3.50
CA LYS A 138 -10.33 -14.93 -2.89
C LYS A 138 -10.42 -16.42 -3.17
#